data_AF-A0A327R4V6-F1
#
_entry.id   AF-A0A327R4V6-F1
#
_cell.length_a   1.000
_cell.length_b   1.000
_cell.length_c   1.000
_cell.angle_alpha   90.00
_cell.angle_beta   90.00
_cell.angle_gamma   90.00
#
_symmetry.space_group_name_H-M   'P 1'
#
loop_
_entity.id
_entity.type
_entity.pdbx_description
1 polymer ?
#
loop_
_entity_poly.entity_id
_entity_poly.type
_entity_poly.pdbx_seq_one_letter_code
_entity_poly.pdbx_strand_id
1 'polypeptide(L)'
;MSVDKKQEIPAILSSLDGISRATPAPFFYTRLRARMQQGKASAWDNVVGFMSKPIVVIVFVGTILLLNGVTLLKQTNNTNPTTVEQAAIQGIRDEYNLASNNNVYEFIKSEP
;
A
#
# COMPACT_ATOMS: atom_id res chain seq x y z
N MET A 1 32.08 69.07 1.09
CA MET A 1 32.41 68.17 -0.04
C MET A 1 31.16 67.41 -0.41
N SER A 2 30.29 68.03 -1.21
CA SER A 2 29.01 67.46 -1.65
C SER A 2 29.28 66.45 -2.76
N VAL A 3 29.24 65.16 -2.41
CA VAL A 3 29.41 64.06 -3.36
C VAL A 3 28.32 64.19 -4.42
N ASP A 4 28.77 64.31 -5.67
CA ASP A 4 27.98 64.59 -6.85
C ASP A 4 27.09 63.38 -7.18
N LYS A 5 25.82 63.44 -6.74
CA LYS A 5 24.82 62.38 -6.95
C LYS A 5 24.61 62.01 -8.42
N LYS A 6 25.06 62.83 -9.38
CA LYS A 6 24.94 62.55 -10.82
C LYS A 6 25.93 61.49 -11.30
N GLN A 7 27.01 61.23 -10.56
CA GLN A 7 28.00 60.21 -10.91
C GLN A 7 27.62 58.80 -10.45
N GLU A 8 26.67 58.65 -9.52
CA GLU A 8 26.23 57.35 -9.02
C GLU A 8 25.35 56.60 -10.04
N ILE A 9 24.52 57.33 -10.78
CA ILE A 9 23.64 56.76 -11.82
C ILE A 9 24.44 56.05 -12.94
N PRO A 10 25.45 56.68 -13.57
CA PRO A 10 26.24 56.00 -14.60
C PRO A 10 27.09 54.85 -14.02
N ALA A 11 27.53 54.93 -12.76
CA ALA A 11 28.22 53.84 -12.09
C ALA A 11 27.32 52.61 -11.87
N ILE A 12 26.06 52.84 -11.48
CA ILE A 12 25.05 51.77 -11.33
C ILE A 12 24.73 51.15 -12.70
N LEU A 13 24.53 51.96 -13.73
CA LEU A 13 24.26 51.46 -15.09
C LEU A 13 25.44 50.67 -15.65
N SER A 14 26.68 51.13 -15.41
CA SER A 14 27.90 50.41 -15.78
C SER A 14 28.05 49.07 -15.06
N SER A 15 27.55 48.93 -13.83
CA SER A 15 27.60 47.67 -13.09
C SER A 15 26.62 46.61 -13.62
N LEU A 16 25.61 47.03 -14.40
CA LEU A 16 24.56 46.17 -14.92
C LEU A 16 24.86 45.64 -16.33
N ASP A 17 25.83 46.23 -17.04
CA ASP A 17 26.17 45.93 -18.44
C ASP A 17 26.83 44.54 -18.64
N GLY A 18 27.24 43.89 -17.55
CA GLY A 18 27.80 42.53 -17.55
C GLY A 18 26.83 41.42 -17.17
N ILE A 19 25.56 41.73 -16.87
CA ILE A 19 24.58 40.73 -16.44
C ILE A 19 24.12 39.90 -17.65
N SER A 20 24.77 38.75 -17.83
CA SER A 20 24.30 37.71 -18.73
C SER A 20 23.34 36.79 -17.99
N ARG A 21 22.36 36.25 -18.73
CA ARG A 21 21.39 35.29 -18.19
C ARG A 21 22.16 34.04 -17.73
N ALA A 22 22.20 33.81 -16.42
CA ALA A 22 22.88 32.65 -15.86
C ALA A 22 22.26 31.37 -16.43
N THR A 23 23.01 30.64 -17.25
CA THR A 23 22.60 29.32 -17.73
C THR A 23 22.70 28.33 -16.58
N PRO A 24 21.72 27.42 -16.41
CA PRO A 24 21.78 26.41 -15.37
C PRO A 24 23.07 25.59 -15.53
N ALA A 25 23.68 25.25 -14.38
CA ALA A 25 24.86 24.39 -14.37
C ALA A 25 24.58 23.07 -15.11
N PRO A 26 25.57 22.48 -15.80
CA PRO A 26 25.40 21.20 -16.48
C PRO A 26 24.88 20.14 -15.50
N PHE A 27 23.89 19.36 -15.95
CA PHE A 27 23.18 18.34 -15.17
C PHE A 27 22.32 18.86 -13.99
N PHE A 28 22.02 20.17 -13.89
CA PHE A 28 21.09 20.70 -12.89
C PHE A 28 19.74 20.00 -12.95
N TYR A 29 19.19 19.85 -14.15
CA TYR A 29 17.91 19.18 -14.37
C TYR A 29 17.90 17.73 -13.88
N THR A 30 18.98 16.98 -14.14
CA THR A 30 19.12 15.59 -13.70
C THR A 30 19.14 15.48 -12.18
N ARG A 31 19.91 16.34 -11.49
CA ARG A 31 19.99 16.36 -10.02
C ARG A 31 18.66 16.77 -9.39
N LEU A 32 17.99 17.76 -9.98
CA LEU A 32 16.66 18.20 -9.55
C LEU A 32 15.65 17.05 -9.66
N ARG A 33 15.61 16.38 -10.82
CA ARG A 33 14.73 15.24 -11.06
C ARG A 33 15.00 14.07 -10.11
N ALA A 34 16.26 13.75 -9.84
CA ALA A 34 16.64 12.70 -8.90
C ALA A 34 16.13 13.00 -7.47
N ARG A 35 16.30 14.24 -6.99
CA ARG A 35 15.77 14.66 -5.68
C ARG A 35 14.25 14.63 -5.62
N MET A 36 13.56 15.04 -6.69
CA MET A 36 12.10 14.98 -6.76
C MET A 36 11.57 13.54 -6.75
N GLN A 37 12.29 12.58 -7.36
CA GLN A 37 11.91 11.17 -7.37
C GLN A 37 12.14 10.50 -6.02
N GLN A 38 13.28 10.78 -5.37
CA GLN A 38 13.58 10.28 -4.01
C GLN A 38 12.54 10.75 -2.98
N GLY A 39 12.06 11.99 -3.08
CA GLY A 39 11.02 12.52 -2.20
C GLY A 39 9.65 11.84 -2.35
N LYS A 40 9.32 11.30 -3.53
CA LYS A 40 8.05 10.60 -3.78
C LYS A 40 8.08 9.14 -3.35
N ALA A 41 9.26 8.50 -3.39
CA ALA A 41 9.38 7.07 -3.14
C ALA A 41 9.44 6.72 -1.64
N SER A 42 9.93 7.61 -0.78
CA SER A 42 10.33 7.27 0.61
C SER A 42 9.28 6.52 1.45
N ALA A 43 7.99 6.86 1.37
CA ALA A 43 6.97 6.16 2.16
C ALA A 43 6.57 4.80 1.56
N TRP A 44 6.38 4.74 0.23
CA TRP A 44 5.99 3.51 -0.47
C TRP A 44 7.14 2.51 -0.60
N ASP A 45 8.38 2.98 -0.83
CA ASP A 45 9.58 2.14 -0.86
C ASP A 45 9.84 1.50 0.50
N ASN A 46 9.55 2.19 1.61
CA ASN A 46 9.70 1.61 2.94
C ASN A 46 8.66 0.51 3.20
N VAL A 47 7.43 0.66 2.71
CA VAL A 47 6.40 -0.37 2.83
C VAL A 47 6.72 -1.59 1.96
N VAL A 48 7.13 -1.37 0.70
CA VAL A 48 7.53 -2.46 -0.23
C VAL A 48 8.83 -3.12 0.23
N GLY A 49 9.78 -2.34 0.74
CA GLY A 49 11.01 -2.81 1.36
C GLY A 49 10.79 -3.56 2.67
N PHE A 50 9.72 -3.26 3.40
CA PHE A 50 9.33 -4.01 4.59
C PHE A 50 8.67 -5.33 4.20
N MET A 51 7.80 -5.34 3.20
CA MET A 51 7.12 -6.56 2.70
C MET A 51 8.08 -7.58 2.10
N SER A 52 9.23 -7.14 1.58
CA SER A 52 10.29 -7.99 1.05
C SER A 52 11.24 -8.56 2.12
N LYS A 53 11.04 -8.22 3.41
CA LYS A 53 11.81 -8.83 4.51
C LYS A 53 11.18 -10.18 4.91
N PRO A 54 11.97 -11.28 4.96
CA PRO A 54 11.46 -12.61 5.32
C PRO A 54 10.82 -12.66 6.71
N ILE A 55 11.24 -11.78 7.62
CA ILE A 55 10.64 -11.62 8.96
C ILE A 55 9.15 -11.27 8.90
N VAL A 56 8.72 -10.46 7.94
CA VAL A 56 7.32 -10.01 7.86
C VAL A 56 6.39 -11.18 7.50
N VAL A 57 6.84 -12.06 6.61
CA VAL A 57 6.12 -13.29 6.25
C VAL A 57 6.01 -14.22 7.46
N ILE A 58 7.11 -14.40 8.20
CA ILE A 58 7.13 -15.25 9.41
C ILE A 58 6.17 -14.71 10.48
N VAL A 59 6.16 -13.39 10.73
CA VAL A 59 5.27 -12.77 11.70
C VAL A 59 3.81 -12.86 11.26
N PHE A 60 3.52 -12.65 9.97
CA PHE A 60 2.17 -12.74 9.43
C PHE A 60 1.62 -14.16 9.50
N VAL A 61 2.37 -15.14 9.00
CA VAL A 61 2.01 -16.57 9.09
C VAL A 61 1.90 -17.00 10.55
N GLY A 62 2.85 -16.60 11.39
CA GLY A 62 2.82 -16.87 12.83
C GLY A 62 1.59 -16.30 13.52
N THR A 63 1.15 -15.09 13.14
CA THR A 63 -0.07 -14.47 13.67
C THR A 63 -1.31 -15.25 13.27
N ILE A 64 -1.42 -15.66 12.00
CA ILE A 64 -2.53 -16.51 11.53
C ILE A 64 -2.56 -17.82 12.33
N LEU A 65 -1.40 -18.45 12.50
CA LEU A 65 -1.27 -19.74 13.18
C LEU A 65 -1.61 -19.63 14.68
N LEU A 66 -1.18 -18.54 15.33
CA LEU A 66 -1.55 -18.22 16.71
C LEU A 66 -3.04 -17.96 16.87
N LEU A 67 -3.66 -17.19 15.96
CA LEU A 67 -5.09 -16.89 16.03
C LEU A 67 -5.93 -18.17 15.94
N ASN A 68 -5.57 -19.05 15.00
CA ASN A 68 -6.21 -20.34 14.83
C ASN A 68 -5.94 -21.27 16.03
N GLY A 69 -4.69 -21.35 16.51
CA GLY A 69 -4.32 -22.15 17.67
C GLY A 69 -5.06 -21.73 18.94
N VAL A 70 -5.15 -20.43 19.21
CA VAL A 70 -5.92 -19.89 20.33
C VAL A 70 -7.41 -20.20 20.21
N THR A 71 -7.97 -20.15 18.99
CA THR A 71 -9.37 -20.49 18.74
C THR A 71 -9.65 -21.96 19.03
N LEU A 72 -8.78 -22.87 18.60
CA LEU A 72 -8.90 -24.30 18.89
C LEU A 72 -8.78 -24.63 20.37
N LEU A 73 -7.83 -23.99 21.08
CA LEU A 73 -7.67 -24.16 22.52
C LEU A 73 -8.89 -23.63 23.30
N LYS A 74 -9.43 -22.48 22.88
CA LYS A 74 -10.66 -21.92 23.46
C LYS A 74 -11.89 -22.78 23.15
N GLN A 75 -11.97 -23.40 21.98
CA GLN A 75 -13.06 -24.32 21.62
C GLN A 75 -13.01 -25.62 22.42
N THR A 76 -11.81 -26.15 22.69
CA THR A 76 -11.62 -27.32 23.56
C THR A 76 -12.01 -27.04 25.01
N ASN A 77 -11.70 -25.84 25.51
CA ASN A 77 -11.98 -25.46 26.90
C ASN A 77 -13.42 -24.93 27.08
N ASN A 78 -14.04 -24.42 26.03
CA ASN A 78 -15.41 -23.91 26.01
C ASN A 78 -16.28 -24.75 25.08
N THR A 79 -16.50 -26.02 25.42
CA THR A 79 -17.60 -26.81 24.85
C THR A 79 -18.93 -26.23 25.32
N ASN A 80 -19.23 -25.00 24.93
CA ASN A 80 -20.55 -24.42 25.02
C ASN A 80 -21.44 -25.20 24.03
N PRO A 81 -22.62 -25.71 24.46
CA PRO A 81 -23.49 -26.53 23.62
C PRO A 81 -23.89 -25.83 22.31
N THR A 82 -23.82 -24.50 22.27
CA THR A 82 -24.15 -23.66 21.11
C THR A 82 -23.22 -23.87 19.91
N THR A 83 -21.95 -24.22 20.11
CA THR A 83 -20.98 -24.40 19.00
C THR A 83 -21.15 -25.75 18.31
N VAL A 84 -21.54 -26.78 19.07
CA VAL A 84 -21.82 -28.13 18.52
C VAL A 84 -23.12 -28.10 17.72
N GLU A 85 -24.14 -27.38 18.20
CA GLU A 85 -25.40 -27.17 17.49
C GLU A 85 -25.19 -26.36 16.19
N GLN A 86 -24.37 -25.31 16.21
CA GLN A 86 -24.01 -24.56 15.00
C GLN A 86 -23.22 -25.39 13.99
N ALA A 87 -22.28 -26.25 14.42
CA ALA A 87 -21.54 -27.14 13.53
C ALA A 87 -22.46 -28.21 12.90
N ALA A 88 -23.42 -28.74 13.66
CA ALA A 88 -24.43 -29.67 13.14
C ALA A 88 -25.38 -28.99 12.15
N ILE A 89 -25.86 -27.77 12.46
CA ILE A 89 -26.70 -26.97 11.57
C ILE A 89 -25.94 -26.57 10.29
N GLN A 90 -24.63 -26.29 10.39
CA GLN A 90 -23.78 -26.00 9.23
C GLN A 90 -23.63 -27.25 8.34
N GLY A 91 -23.34 -28.42 8.92
CA GLY A 91 -23.24 -29.68 8.17
C GLY A 91 -24.55 -30.07 7.46
N ILE A 92 -25.69 -29.88 8.13
CA ILE A 92 -27.02 -30.10 7.52
C ILE A 92 -27.26 -29.12 6.36
N ARG A 93 -26.91 -27.83 6.51
CA ARG A 93 -27.03 -26.84 5.43
C ARG A 93 -26.17 -27.17 4.22
N ASP A 94 -24.96 -27.64 4.44
CA ASP A 94 -24.05 -28.00 3.35
C ASP A 94 -24.58 -29.19 2.54
N GLU A 95 -25.20 -30.17 3.20
CA GLU A 95 -25.86 -31.31 2.55
C GLU A 95 -27.08 -30.91 1.71
N TYR A 96 -27.95 -30.03 2.23
CA TYR A 96 -29.09 -29.50 1.45
C TYR A 96 -28.65 -28.64 0.25
N ASN A 97 -27.60 -27.84 0.41
CA ASN A 97 -27.07 -27.04 -0.70
C ASN A 97 -26.45 -27.92 -1.79
N LEU A 98 -25.79 -29.02 -1.43
CA LEU A 98 -25.23 -29.97 -2.39
C LEU A 98 -26.33 -30.73 -3.14
N ALA A 99 -27.37 -31.16 -2.43
CA ALA A 99 -28.54 -31.82 -3.03
C ALA A 99 -29.33 -30.88 -3.96
N SER A 100 -29.46 -29.61 -3.60
CA SER A 100 -30.14 -28.60 -4.43
C SER A 100 -29.40 -28.34 -5.74
N ASN A 101 -28.06 -28.24 -5.71
CA ASN A 101 -27.29 -27.94 -6.93
C ASN A 101 -27.22 -29.10 -7.94
N ASN A 102 -27.35 -30.36 -7.49
CA ASN A 102 -27.27 -31.52 -8.38
C ASN A 102 -28.63 -31.95 -8.98
N ASN A 103 -29.76 -31.59 -8.37
CA ASN A 103 -31.08 -32.09 -8.80
C ASN A 103 -31.84 -31.18 -9.78
N VAL A 104 -31.39 -29.94 -10.02
CA VAL A 104 -32.14 -28.99 -10.88
C VAL A 104 -32.08 -29.36 -12.37
N TYR A 105 -31.10 -30.16 -12.80
CA TYR A 105 -30.94 -30.56 -14.21
C TYR A 105 -31.68 -31.85 -14.60
N GLU A 106 -32.19 -32.64 -13.65
CA GLU A 106 -32.90 -33.89 -13.95
C GLU A 106 -34.40 -33.67 -14.20
N PHE A 107 -35.00 -32.59 -13.70
CA PHE A 107 -36.41 -32.27 -13.91
C PHE A 107 -36.74 -31.63 -15.28
N ILE A 108 -35.73 -31.23 -16.07
CA ILE A 108 -35.95 -30.57 -17.39
C ILE A 108 -35.76 -31.57 -18.55
N LYS A 109 -35.34 -32.82 -18.29
CA LYS A 109 -35.16 -33.84 -19.34
C LYS A 109 -36.01 -35.08 -19.10
N SER A 110 -37.32 -34.88 -19.14
CA SER A 110 -38.29 -35.97 -19.35
C SER A 110 -39.19 -35.63 -20.54
N GLU A 111 -38.67 -35.81 -21.75
CA GLU A 111 -39.48 -36.04 -22.95
C GLU A 111 -38.87 -37.23 -23.71
N PRO A 112 -39.71 -38.19 -24.10
CA PRO A 112 -39.93 -38.43 -25.52
C PRO A 112 -41.28 -37.91 -26.02
#